data_AF-A0A6I6L9F9-F1
#
_entry.id   AF-A0A6I6L9F9-F1
#
_cell.length_a   1.000
_cell.length_b   1.000
_cell.length_c   1.000
_cell.angle_alpha   90.00
_cell.angle_beta   90.00
_cell.angle_gamma   90.00
#
_symmetry.space_group_name_H-M   'P 1'
#
loop_
_entity.id
_entity.type
_entity.pdbx_description
1 polymer ?
#
loop_
_entity_poly.entity_id
_entity_poly.type
_entity_poly.pdbx_seq_one_letter_code
_entity_poly.pdbx_strand_id
1 'polypeptide(L)'
;MKFVKAITVLLSSLALLTGAMDVVIGVAGQANIGVGNAASVPLDPVLDSQVRFLGAVWLGLGAIQLVCLGDLRRYSTILQLCFAIVILGGIGRALSLLQAGHPSSDIGTVFIAVALAIELMLVPLVWLAFRRAILAASEGSVR
;
A
#
# COMPACT_ATOMS: atom_id res chain seq x y z
N MET A 1 20.32 -6.08 0.99
CA MET A 1 19.90 -4.70 0.67
C MET A 1 19.29 -4.52 -0.73
N LYS A 2 19.84 -5.11 -1.81
CA LYS A 2 19.28 -4.96 -3.18
C LYS A 2 17.81 -5.39 -3.29
N PHE A 3 17.45 -6.54 -2.72
CA PHE A 3 16.07 -7.04 -2.69
C PHE A 3 15.10 -6.03 -2.04
N VAL A 4 15.41 -5.55 -0.83
CA VAL A 4 14.59 -4.55 -0.12
C VAL A 4 14.40 -3.31 -0.97
N LYS A 5 15.47 -2.77 -1.55
CA LYS A 5 15.40 -1.59 -2.44
C LYS A 5 14.46 -1.84 -3.62
N ALA A 6 14.63 -2.96 -4.33
CA ALA A 6 13.83 -3.29 -5.50
C ALA A 6 12.33 -3.38 -5.14
N ILE A 7 11.99 -4.11 -4.08
CA ILE A 7 10.58 -4.23 -3.68
C ILE A 7 10.02 -2.89 -3.16
N THR A 8 10.79 -2.12 -2.39
CA THR A 8 10.34 -0.79 -1.95
C THR A 8 10.10 0.14 -3.14
N VAL A 9 10.91 0.10 -4.20
CA VAL A 9 10.65 0.87 -5.44
C VAL A 9 9.33 0.44 -6.07
N LEU A 10 9.07 -0.87 -6.18
CA LEU A 10 7.82 -1.37 -6.76
C LEU A 10 6.61 -0.96 -5.92
N LEU A 11 6.68 -1.10 -4.59
CA LEU A 11 5.61 -0.68 -3.68
C LEU A 11 5.35 0.83 -3.75
N SER A 12 6.42 1.62 -3.79
CA SER A 12 6.32 3.08 -3.90
C SER A 12 5.68 3.47 -5.23
N SER A 13 6.08 2.82 -6.32
CA SER A 13 5.54 3.09 -7.67
C SER A 13 4.06 2.72 -7.74
N LEU A 14 3.67 1.56 -7.19
CA LEU A 14 2.28 1.15 -7.05
C LEU A 14 1.50 2.23 -6.28
N ALA A 15 2.02 2.66 -5.13
CA ALA A 15 1.36 3.63 -4.28
C ALA A 15 1.18 5.00 -4.92
N LEU A 16 2.20 5.49 -5.62
CA LEU A 16 2.15 6.74 -6.36
C LEU A 16 1.13 6.67 -7.50
N LEU A 17 1.13 5.58 -8.28
CA LEU A 17 0.26 5.43 -9.45
C LEU A 17 -1.21 5.28 -9.03
N THR A 18 -1.52 4.36 -8.12
CA THR A 18 -2.92 4.13 -7.72
C THR A 18 -3.42 5.26 -6.82
N GLY A 19 -2.58 5.82 -5.95
CA GLY A 19 -2.94 6.97 -5.14
C GLY A 19 -3.21 8.22 -5.98
N ALA A 20 -2.40 8.48 -7.03
CA ALA A 20 -2.66 9.58 -7.96
C ALA A 20 -3.97 9.39 -8.74
N MET A 21 -4.25 8.15 -9.15
CA MET A 21 -5.52 7.80 -9.79
C MET A 21 -6.70 8.12 -8.87
N ASP A 22 -6.67 7.66 -7.61
CA ASP A 22 -7.74 7.93 -6.63
C ASP A 22 -7.89 9.43 -6.34
N VAL A 23 -6.78 10.21 -6.27
CA VAL A 23 -6.83 11.66 -6.08
C VAL A 23 -7.49 12.38 -7.24
N VAL A 24 -7.15 12.01 -8.48
CA VAL A 24 -7.60 12.72 -9.69
C VAL A 24 -9.01 12.28 -10.08
N ILE A 25 -9.25 10.97 -10.10
CA ILE A 25 -10.49 10.37 -10.62
C ILE A 25 -11.54 10.22 -9.51
N GLY A 26 -11.12 10.00 -8.26
CA GLY A 26 -12.02 9.72 -7.15
C GLY A 26 -12.65 8.33 -7.25
N VAL A 27 -13.83 8.15 -6.64
CA VAL A 27 -14.49 6.83 -6.57
C VAL A 27 -14.84 6.25 -7.95
N ALA A 28 -14.97 7.10 -8.97
CA ALA A 28 -15.19 6.66 -10.35
C ALA A 28 -14.05 5.76 -10.90
N GLY A 29 -12.82 5.91 -10.40
CA GLY A 29 -11.69 5.06 -10.77
C GLY A 29 -11.87 3.59 -10.35
N GLN A 30 -12.81 3.33 -9.44
CA GLN A 30 -13.05 2.02 -8.84
C GLN A 30 -14.25 1.27 -9.45
N ALA A 31 -14.83 1.82 -10.53
CA ALA A 31 -16.00 1.23 -11.21
C ALA A 31 -15.80 -0.23 -11.60
N ASN A 32 -14.62 -0.58 -12.13
CA ASN A 32 -14.35 -1.92 -12.65
C ASN A 32 -13.91 -2.94 -11.57
N ILE A 33 -13.66 -2.51 -10.32
CA ILE A 33 -13.09 -3.37 -9.27
C ILE A 33 -14.00 -3.56 -8.06
N GLY A 34 -15.13 -2.86 -7.97
CA GLY A 34 -16.07 -3.08 -6.87
C GLY A 34 -17.27 -2.16 -6.85
N VAL A 35 -17.13 -0.92 -7.36
CA VAL A 35 -18.24 0.05 -7.38
C VAL A 35 -19.24 -0.27 -8.50
N GLY A 36 -18.85 -1.04 -9.51
CA GLY A 36 -19.70 -1.46 -10.62
C GLY A 36 -20.31 -0.27 -11.35
N ASN A 37 -21.55 -0.44 -11.82
CA ASN A 37 -22.35 0.63 -12.39
C ASN A 37 -22.89 1.62 -11.35
N ALA A 38 -22.57 1.51 -10.05
CA ALA A 38 -23.02 2.49 -9.04
C ALA A 38 -22.40 3.89 -9.25
N ALA A 39 -21.45 4.03 -10.19
CA ALA A 39 -21.05 5.31 -10.77
C ALA A 39 -22.18 6.02 -11.59
N SER A 40 -23.32 5.36 -11.80
CA SER A 40 -24.54 5.96 -12.37
C SER A 40 -25.47 6.61 -11.33
N VAL A 41 -25.18 6.44 -10.03
CA VAL A 41 -25.80 7.21 -8.94
C VAL A 41 -25.07 8.56 -8.89
N PRO A 42 -25.75 9.69 -8.60
CA PRO A 42 -25.04 10.94 -8.33
C PRO A 42 -23.92 10.66 -7.33
N LEU A 43 -22.68 10.88 -7.75
CA LEU A 43 -21.46 10.66 -6.97
C LEU A 43 -21.68 11.17 -5.55
N ASP A 44 -21.82 10.26 -4.58
CA ASP A 44 -21.96 10.63 -3.16
C ASP A 44 -20.70 11.44 -2.79
N PRO A 45 -20.84 12.74 -2.49
CA PRO A 45 -19.68 13.59 -2.25
C PRO A 45 -18.88 13.15 -1.02
N VAL A 46 -19.53 12.51 -0.04
CA VAL A 46 -18.85 11.98 1.14
C VAL A 46 -17.97 10.81 0.71
N LEU A 47 -18.52 9.84 -0.02
CA LEU A 47 -17.74 8.69 -0.49
C LEU A 47 -16.59 9.10 -1.42
N ASP A 48 -16.85 9.98 -2.39
CA ASP A 48 -15.81 10.47 -3.30
C ASP A 48 -14.70 11.20 -2.55
N SER A 49 -15.05 12.05 -1.58
CA SER A 49 -14.06 12.76 -0.77
C SER A 49 -13.19 11.82 0.06
N GLN A 50 -13.77 10.74 0.62
CA GLN A 50 -13.03 9.72 1.36
C GLN A 50 -12.02 8.98 0.47
N VAL A 51 -12.42 8.61 -0.76
CA VAL A 51 -11.52 7.95 -1.72
C VAL A 51 -10.37 8.87 -2.12
N ARG A 52 -10.65 10.14 -2.45
CA ARG A 52 -9.60 11.10 -2.83
C ARG A 52 -8.63 11.37 -1.68
N PHE A 53 -9.15 11.55 -0.47
CA PHE A 53 -8.32 11.75 0.72
C PHE A 53 -7.40 10.55 0.97
N LEU A 54 -7.95 9.33 0.95
CA LEU A 54 -7.15 8.12 1.17
C LEU A 54 -6.14 7.90 0.05
N GLY A 55 -6.51 8.22 -1.20
CA GLY A 55 -5.61 8.24 -2.35
C GLY A 55 -4.42 9.19 -2.14
N ALA A 56 -4.65 10.38 -1.59
CA ALA A 56 -3.59 11.34 -1.29
C ALA A 56 -2.65 10.82 -0.18
N VAL A 57 -3.20 10.20 0.86
CA VAL A 57 -2.41 9.57 1.94
C VAL A 57 -1.57 8.43 1.38
N TRP A 58 -2.15 7.59 0.52
CA TRP A 58 -1.46 6.46 -0.11
C TRP A 58 -0.34 6.91 -1.05
N LEU A 59 -0.60 7.94 -1.88
CA LEU A 59 0.41 8.60 -2.71
C LEU A 59 1.54 9.15 -1.85
N GLY A 60 1.22 9.84 -0.76
CA GLY A 60 2.19 10.38 0.19
C GLY A 60 3.07 9.29 0.81
N LEU A 61 2.49 8.13 1.14
CA LEU A 61 3.24 6.99 1.65
C LEU A 61 4.27 6.50 0.62
N GLY A 62 3.88 6.38 -0.66
CA GLY A 62 4.80 6.03 -1.74
C GLY A 62 5.94 7.04 -1.90
N ALA A 63 5.63 8.34 -1.82
CA ALA A 63 6.66 9.39 -1.87
C ALA A 63 7.65 9.31 -0.70
N ILE A 64 7.15 9.07 0.52
CA ILE A 64 8.00 8.89 1.72
C ILE A 64 8.92 7.67 1.56
N GLN A 65 8.41 6.57 1.01
CA GLN A 65 9.22 5.39 0.73
C GLN A 65 10.34 5.67 -0.28
N LEU A 66 10.09 6.49 -1.32
CA LEU A 66 11.14 6.93 -2.25
C LEU A 66 12.21 7.78 -1.56
N VAL A 67 11.82 8.69 -0.67
CA VAL A 67 12.78 9.47 0.13
C VAL A 67 13.65 8.54 0.99
N CYS A 68 13.04 7.54 1.62
CA CYS A 68 13.76 6.57 2.45
C CYS A 68 14.84 5.80 1.65
N LEU A 69 14.63 5.58 0.34
CA LEU A 69 15.60 4.87 -0.51
C LEU A 69 16.92 5.62 -0.71
N GLY A 70 16.92 6.94 -0.54
CA GLY A 70 18.13 7.77 -0.62
C GLY A 70 19.15 7.43 0.49
N ASP A 71 18.65 7.16 1.70
CA ASP A 71 19.47 6.69 2.83
C ASP A 71 18.67 5.79 3.76
N LEU A 72 18.70 4.48 3.47
CA LEU A 72 17.96 3.47 4.21
C LEU A 72 18.38 3.35 5.67
N ARG A 73 19.62 3.73 6.02
CA ARG A 73 20.10 3.62 7.39
C ARG A 73 19.56 4.78 8.22
N ARG A 74 19.69 6.00 7.69
CA ARG A 74 19.13 7.21 8.30
C ARG A 74 17.62 7.12 8.47
N TYR A 75 16.91 6.60 7.47
CA TYR A 75 15.44 6.55 7.47
C TYR A 75 14.87 5.18 7.88
N SER A 76 15.68 4.34 8.55
CA SER A 76 15.30 2.97 8.88
C SER A 76 14.02 2.85 9.71
N THR A 77 13.81 3.71 10.70
CA THR A 77 12.57 3.73 11.50
C THR A 77 11.37 4.13 10.65
N ILE A 78 11.51 5.17 9.82
CA ILE A 78 10.41 5.67 8.98
C ILE A 78 9.97 4.60 7.98
N LEU A 79 10.91 3.94 7.30
CA LEU A 79 10.57 2.88 6.35
C LEU A 79 9.89 1.67 7.02
N GLN A 80 10.27 1.34 8.26
CA GLN A 80 9.60 0.29 9.03
C GLN A 80 8.16 0.68 9.40
N LEU A 81 7.90 1.95 9.73
CA LEU A 81 6.55 2.45 9.94
C LEU A 81 5.73 2.40 8.66
N CYS A 82 6.32 2.74 7.51
CA CYS A 82 5.63 2.58 6.22
C CYS A 82 5.19 1.13 6.01
N PHE A 83 6.06 0.14 6.23
CA PHE A 83 5.68 -1.27 6.12
C PHE A 83 4.58 -1.67 7.11
N ALA A 84 4.64 -1.19 8.36
CA ALA A 84 3.60 -1.45 9.35
C ALA A 84 2.23 -0.89 8.92
N ILE A 85 2.19 0.31 8.35
CA ILE A 85 0.97 0.93 7.84
C ILE A 85 0.36 0.11 6.69
N VAL A 86 1.18 -0.37 5.75
CA VAL A 86 0.69 -1.22 4.65
C VAL A 86 0.11 -2.54 5.17
N ILE A 87 0.76 -3.17 6.15
CA ILE A 87 0.25 -4.39 6.79
C ILE A 87 -1.08 -4.13 7.50
N LEU A 88 -1.18 -3.01 8.22
CA LEU A 88 -2.43 -2.61 8.87
C LEU A 88 -3.56 -2.40 7.85
N GLY A 89 -3.24 -1.83 6.69
CA GLY A 89 -4.15 -1.74 5.54
C GLY A 89 -4.64 -3.11 5.08
N GLY A 90 -3.73 -4.09 4.95
CA GLY A 90 -4.09 -5.47 4.61
C GLY A 90 -4.98 -6.15 5.65
N ILE A 91 -4.77 -5.87 6.94
CA ILE A 91 -5.67 -6.35 8.01
C ILE A 91 -7.07 -5.74 7.83
N GLY A 92 -7.15 -4.43 7.59
CA GLY A 92 -8.43 -3.75 7.30
C GLY A 92 -9.14 -4.34 6.09
N ARG A 93 -8.39 -4.66 5.02
CA ARG A 93 -8.92 -5.30 3.81
C ARG A 93 -9.44 -6.72 4.10
N ALA A 94 -8.70 -7.52 4.88
CA ALA A 94 -9.15 -8.85 5.28
C ALA A 94 -10.42 -8.79 6.14
N LEU A 95 -10.50 -7.85 7.09
CA LEU A 95 -11.70 -7.62 7.89
C LEU A 95 -12.90 -7.22 7.01
N SER A 96 -12.69 -6.40 5.98
CA SER A 96 -13.74 -6.04 5.03
C SER A 96 -14.30 -7.27 4.29
N LEU A 97 -13.45 -8.19 3.82
CA LEU A 97 -13.92 -9.45 3.22
C LEU A 97 -14.73 -10.31 4.20
N LEU A 98 -14.31 -10.38 5.46
CA LEU A 98 -15.00 -11.15 6.49
C LEU A 98 -16.37 -10.56 6.84
N GLN A 99 -16.51 -9.23 6.80
CA GLN A 99 -17.73 -8.51 7.20
C GLN A 99 -18.71 -8.29 6.05
N ALA A 100 -18.20 -7.93 4.87
CA ALA A 100 -18.99 -7.55 3.70
C ALA A 100 -19.05 -8.62 2.61
N GLY A 101 -18.23 -9.67 2.71
CA GLY A 101 -18.14 -10.74 1.70
C GLY A 101 -17.18 -10.43 0.57
N HIS A 102 -17.26 -11.23 -0.50
CA HIS A 102 -16.35 -11.14 -1.64
C HIS A 102 -16.87 -10.18 -2.72
N PRO A 103 -15.97 -9.54 -3.49
CA PRO A 103 -16.37 -8.74 -4.64
C PRO A 103 -17.19 -9.56 -5.64
N SER A 104 -18.22 -8.93 -6.22
CA SER A 104 -19.05 -9.53 -7.26
C SER A 104 -18.38 -9.56 -8.64
N SER A 105 -17.29 -8.80 -8.83
CA SER A 105 -16.53 -8.76 -10.08
C SER A 105 -15.27 -9.63 -9.99
N ASP A 106 -14.95 -10.33 -11.08
CA ASP A 106 -13.72 -11.13 -11.18
C ASP A 106 -12.48 -10.26 -11.02
N ILE A 107 -12.49 -9.06 -11.63
CA ILE A 107 -11.38 -8.10 -11.52
C ILE A 107 -11.22 -7.65 -10.06
N GLY A 108 -12.32 -7.36 -9.35
CA GLY A 108 -12.29 -7.00 -7.93
C GLY A 108 -11.73 -8.13 -7.06
N THR A 109 -12.13 -9.37 -7.34
CA THR A 109 -11.62 -10.55 -6.63
C THR A 109 -10.11 -10.71 -6.82
N VAL A 110 -9.62 -10.61 -8.06
CA VAL A 110 -8.18 -10.66 -8.36
C VAL A 110 -7.44 -9.51 -7.69
N PHE A 111 -7.99 -8.29 -7.74
CA PHE A 111 -7.41 -7.11 -7.12
C PHE A 111 -7.21 -7.31 -5.61
N ILE A 112 -8.26 -7.75 -4.89
CA ILE A 112 -8.17 -7.97 -3.45
C ILE A 112 -7.19 -9.12 -3.13
N ALA A 113 -7.20 -10.21 -3.90
CA ALA A 113 -6.27 -11.32 -3.67
C ALA A 113 -4.80 -10.89 -3.83
N VAL A 114 -4.48 -10.14 -4.89
CA VAL A 114 -3.13 -9.61 -5.11
C VAL A 114 -2.76 -8.60 -4.03
N ALA A 115 -3.67 -7.68 -3.68
CA ALA A 115 -3.44 -6.70 -2.63
C ALA A 115 -3.13 -7.37 -1.29
N LEU A 116 -3.94 -8.35 -0.87
CA LEU A 116 -3.71 -9.11 0.36
C LEU A 116 -2.38 -9.88 0.34
N ALA A 117 -2.03 -10.51 -0.78
CA ALA A 117 -0.74 -11.18 -0.91
C ALA A 117 0.43 -10.21 -0.75
N ILE A 118 0.31 -8.99 -1.29
CA ILE A 118 1.32 -7.95 -1.11
C ILE A 118 1.35 -7.49 0.35
N GLU A 119 0.21 -7.06 0.89
CA GLU A 119 0.09 -6.40 2.19
C GLU A 119 0.40 -7.36 3.36
N LEU A 120 -0.02 -8.63 3.28
CA LEU A 120 0.07 -9.61 4.37
C LEU A 120 1.14 -10.70 4.15
N MET A 121 1.78 -10.76 2.98
CA MET A 121 2.90 -11.70 2.76
C MET A 121 4.17 -10.98 2.30
N LEU A 122 4.14 -10.29 1.15
CA LEU A 122 5.34 -9.68 0.58
C LEU A 122 5.93 -8.60 1.50
N VAL A 123 5.10 -7.69 1.99
CA VAL A 123 5.55 -6.58 2.85
C VAL A 123 6.15 -7.08 4.17
N PRO A 124 5.52 -8.01 4.93
CA PRO A 124 6.16 -8.63 6.10
C PRO A 124 7.50 -9.28 5.79
N LEU A 125 7.63 -10.01 4.67
CA LEU A 125 8.88 -10.65 4.27
C LEU A 125 9.98 -9.61 4.00
N VAL A 126 9.66 -8.54 3.28
CA VAL A 126 10.60 -7.43 3.00
C VAL A 126 10.97 -6.72 4.29
N TRP A 127 10.01 -6.50 5.19
CA TRP A 127 10.24 -5.85 6.47
C TRP A 127 11.20 -6.67 7.35
N LEU A 128 10.99 -7.98 7.45
CA LEU A 128 11.87 -8.89 8.18
C LEU A 128 13.28 -8.90 7.58
N ALA A 129 13.39 -8.97 6.25
CA ALA A 129 14.68 -8.91 5.56
C ALA A 129 15.39 -7.57 5.80
N PHE A 130 14.65 -6.46 5.82
CA PHE A 130 15.19 -5.14 6.10
C PHE A 130 15.69 -5.01 7.55
N ARG A 131 14.89 -5.42 8.54
CA ARG A 131 15.30 -5.39 9.96
C ARG A 131 16.57 -6.19 10.20
N ARG A 132 16.65 -7.42 9.65
CA ARG A 132 17.85 -8.27 9.77
C ARG A 132 19.09 -7.59 9.18
N ALA A 133 18.96 -6.92 8.03
CA ALA A 133 20.07 -6.25 7.39
C ALA A 133 20.56 -5.02 8.18
N ILE A 134 19.65 -4.27 8.81
CA ILE A 134 20.02 -3.14 9.67
C ILE A 134 20.74 -3.61 10.95
N LEU A 135 20.25 -4.68 11.60
CA LEU A 135 20.87 -5.24 12.80
C LEU A 135 22.29 -5.78 12.54
N ALA A 136 22.46 -6.55 11.46
CA ALA A 136 23.78 -7.06 11.07
C ALA A 136 24.78 -5.91 10.79
N ALA A 137 24.31 -4.80 10.22
CA ALA A 137 25.15 -3.63 9.97
C ALA A 137 25.51 -2.85 11.25
N SER A 138 24.66 -2.89 12.29
CA SER A 138 25.01 -2.31 13.60
C SER A 138 26.03 -3.13 14.37
N GLU A 139 25.96 -4.46 14.30
CA GLU A 139 26.88 -5.35 15.02
C GLU A 139 28.30 -5.31 14.43
N GLY A 140 28.43 -5.17 13.11
CA GLY A 140 29.73 -5.04 12.43
C GLY A 140 30.43 -3.70 12.66
N SER A 141 29.74 -2.67 13.16
CA SER A 141 30.31 -1.36 13.49
C SER A 141 30.95 -1.30 14.88
N VAL A 142 30.74 -2.32 15.71
CA VAL A 142 31.22 -2.40 17.10
C VAL A 142 32.50 -3.26 17.21
N ARG A 143 32.90 -3.93 16.12
CA ARG A 143 34.16 -4.68 16.00
C ARG A 143 35.17 -3.89 15.19
#